data_AF-A4WJ88-F1
#
_entry.id   AF-A4WJ88-F1
#
_cell.length_a   1.000
_cell.length_b   1.000
_cell.length_c   1.000
_cell.angle_alpha   90.00
_cell.angle_beta   90.00
_cell.angle_gamma   90.00
#
_symmetry.space_group_name_H-M   'P 1'
#
loop_
_entity.id
_entity.type
_entity.pdbx_description
1 polymer ?
#
loop_
_entity_poly.entity_id
_entity_poly.type
_entity_poly.pdbx_seq_one_letter_code
_entity_poly.pdbx_strand_id
1 'polypeptide(L)'
;MDWTTWLYLLSHLVNLIPASRERPIYAYREGDRVVICIVDAPDDLLLRYIDVEGYHIQPTYLALYGEIQRREDGVYIKKGSGGAVVVQPAGSAGRVALVSDKHIYTVKIGKRGSCPHVRSI
;
A
#
# COMPACT_ATOMS: atom_id res chain seq x y z
N MET A 1 16.63 -40.56 -18.92
CA MET A 1 15.54 -39.59 -18.69
C MET A 1 15.92 -38.33 -19.44
N ASP A 2 15.12 -37.94 -20.43
CA ASP A 2 15.45 -36.86 -21.37
C ASP A 2 15.32 -35.48 -20.69
N TRP A 3 16.15 -34.52 -21.10
CA TRP A 3 16.17 -33.16 -20.58
C TRP A 3 14.82 -32.43 -20.82
N THR A 4 14.12 -32.81 -21.88
CA THR A 4 12.77 -32.30 -22.21
C THR A 4 11.74 -32.68 -21.14
N THR A 5 11.89 -33.85 -20.51
CA THR A 5 11.03 -34.33 -19.42
C THR A 5 11.28 -33.53 -18.14
N TRP A 6 12.53 -33.14 -17.89
CA TRP A 6 12.90 -32.28 -16.75
C TRP A 6 12.31 -30.87 -16.88
N LEU A 7 12.34 -30.29 -18.08
CA LEU A 7 11.72 -28.98 -18.34
C LEU A 7 10.20 -29.00 -18.16
N TYR A 8 9.55 -30.09 -18.60
CA TYR A 8 8.11 -30.25 -18.43
C TYR A 8 7.70 -30.29 -16.96
N LEU A 9 8.45 -31.02 -16.13
CA LEU A 9 8.23 -31.09 -14.68
C LEU A 9 8.47 -29.74 -13.98
N LEU A 10 9.49 -28.98 -14.40
CA LEU A 10 9.75 -27.63 -13.89
C LEU A 10 8.62 -26.66 -14.22
N SER A 11 8.02 -26.74 -15.42
CA SER A 11 6.91 -25.86 -15.80
C SER A 11 5.66 -26.08 -14.94
N HIS A 12 5.40 -27.31 -14.49
CA HIS A 12 4.28 -27.63 -13.60
C HIS A 12 4.54 -27.24 -12.13
N LEU A 13 5.80 -27.02 -11.75
CA LEU A 13 6.16 -26.53 -10.41
C LEU A 13 6.04 -24.99 -10.28
N VAL A 14 5.96 -24.24 -11.39
CA VAL A 14 5.80 -22.78 -11.35
C VAL A 14 4.43 -22.37 -10.77
N ASN A 15 3.39 -23.19 -10.95
CA ASN A 15 2.06 -22.97 -10.34
C ASN A 15 1.99 -23.28 -8.84
N LEU A 16 3.05 -23.85 -8.26
CA LEU A 16 3.16 -24.15 -6.82
C LEU A 16 3.91 -23.07 -6.05
N ILE A 17 4.43 -22.05 -6.73
CA ILE A 17 4.92 -20.85 -6.07
C ILE A 17 3.66 -20.09 -5.67
N PRO A 18 3.29 -19.99 -4.37
CA PRO A 18 2.31 -19.00 -3.96
C PRO A 18 2.91 -17.68 -4.43
N ALA A 19 2.34 -17.10 -5.48
CA ALA A 19 2.68 -15.77 -5.93
C ALA A 19 2.78 -14.94 -4.66
N SER A 20 3.99 -14.50 -4.32
CA SER A 20 4.26 -13.74 -3.11
C SER A 20 3.29 -12.57 -3.18
N ARG A 21 2.14 -12.70 -2.51
CA ARG A 21 1.09 -11.68 -2.53
C ARG A 21 1.77 -10.48 -1.91
N GLU A 22 2.23 -9.57 -2.76
CA GLU A 22 2.72 -8.28 -2.31
C GLU A 22 1.66 -7.77 -1.34
N ARG A 23 2.08 -7.37 -0.14
CA ARG A 23 1.13 -6.95 0.88
C ARG A 23 0.26 -5.87 0.24
N PRO A 24 -1.09 -5.99 0.28
CA PRO A 24 -1.97 -5.09 -0.45
C PRO A 24 -1.80 -3.62 -0.04
N ILE A 25 -1.20 -3.41 1.14
CA ILE A 25 -0.81 -2.11 1.68
C ILE A 25 0.68 -2.18 2.06
N TYR A 26 1.47 -1.26 1.53
CA TYR A 26 2.88 -1.08 1.89
C TYR A 26 3.26 0.39 1.91
N ALA A 27 4.34 0.73 2.61
CA ALA A 27 4.83 2.10 2.68
C ALA A 27 6.33 2.17 2.39
N TYR A 28 6.77 3.23 1.74
CA TYR A 28 8.18 3.51 1.51
C TYR A 28 8.49 5.00 1.61
N ARG A 29 9.75 5.30 1.90
CA ARG A 29 10.26 6.67 1.93
C ARG A 29 10.69 7.11 0.54
N GLU A 30 10.24 8.31 0.16
CA GLU A 30 10.66 9.02 -1.04
C GLU A 30 11.06 10.45 -0.66
N GLY A 31 12.35 10.69 -0.47
CA GLY A 31 12.84 11.96 0.11
C GLY A 31 12.33 12.17 1.54
N ASP A 32 11.69 13.32 1.79
CA ASP A 32 11.03 13.65 3.07
C ASP A 32 9.56 13.20 3.14
N ARG A 33 9.10 12.46 2.12
CA ARG A 33 7.73 11.96 2.03
C ARG A 33 7.68 10.49 2.39
N VAL A 34 6.56 10.07 2.96
CA VAL A 34 6.19 8.66 3.05
C VAL A 34 5.04 8.42 2.10
N VAL A 35 5.25 7.49 1.16
CA VAL A 35 4.24 7.03 0.22
C VAL A 35 3.66 5.73 0.77
N ILE A 36 2.36 5.71 1.00
CA ILE A 36 1.58 4.56 1.41
C ILE A 36 0.80 4.11 0.18
N CYS A 37 1.16 2.96 -0.38
CA CYS A 37 0.55 2.42 -1.57
C CYS A 37 -0.44 1.32 -1.22
N ILE A 38 -1.58 1.33 -1.91
CA ILE A 38 -2.68 0.39 -1.74
C ILE A 38 -3.00 -0.14 -3.13
N VAL A 39 -2.77 -1.43 -3.39
CA VAL A 39 -2.84 -1.99 -4.77
C VAL A 39 -4.10 -2.85 -4.98
N ASP A 40 -4.69 -3.36 -3.90
CA ASP A 40 -5.93 -4.14 -3.91
C ASP A 40 -6.57 -4.07 -2.52
N ALA A 41 -7.40 -3.06 -2.27
CA ALA A 41 -7.98 -2.86 -0.95
C ALA A 41 -8.85 -4.08 -0.56
N PRO A 42 -8.59 -4.75 0.58
CA PRO A 42 -9.27 -6.00 0.93
C PRO A 42 -10.77 -5.81 1.21
N ASP A 43 -11.15 -4.61 1.65
CA ASP A 43 -12.50 -4.18 1.96
C ASP A 43 -12.68 -2.70 1.58
N ASP A 44 -13.91 -2.20 1.64
CA ASP A 44 -14.15 -0.76 1.65
C ASP A 44 -13.52 -0.16 2.91
N LEU A 45 -12.61 0.79 2.72
CA LEU A 45 -11.87 1.45 3.78
C LEU A 45 -12.29 2.90 3.88
N LEU A 46 -12.68 3.34 5.08
CA LEU A 46 -12.75 4.75 5.43
C LEU A 46 -11.60 5.07 6.39
N LEU A 47 -10.50 5.60 5.86
CA LEU A 47 -9.36 6.02 6.67
C LEU A 47 -9.69 7.35 7.35
N ARG A 48 -9.77 7.33 8.68
CA ARG A 48 -10.06 8.52 9.48
C ARG A 48 -8.84 9.43 9.63
N TYR A 49 -7.67 8.82 9.78
CA TYR A 49 -6.38 9.51 9.84
C TYR A 49 -5.24 8.53 9.58
N ILE A 50 -4.06 9.09 9.33
CA ILE A 50 -2.80 8.33 9.28
C ILE A 50 -2.01 8.64 10.54
N ASP A 51 -1.66 7.62 11.30
CA ASP A 51 -0.72 7.74 12.41
C ASP A 51 0.72 7.56 11.89
N VAL A 52 1.58 8.51 12.22
CA VAL A 52 3.01 8.44 11.94
C VAL A 52 3.75 8.50 13.27
N GLU A 53 3.97 7.33 13.89
CA GLU A 53 4.65 7.19 15.19
C GLU A 53 4.02 8.04 16.31
N GLY A 54 2.70 8.04 16.40
CA GLY A 54 1.93 8.79 17.42
C GLY A 54 1.48 10.18 16.97
N TYR A 55 1.88 10.63 15.78
CA TYR A 55 1.36 11.87 15.18
C TYR A 55 0.17 11.57 14.28
N HIS A 56 -1.01 12.07 14.64
CA HIS A 56 -2.24 11.89 13.88
C HIS A 56 -2.34 12.91 12.74
N ILE A 57 -2.14 12.45 11.51
CA ILE A 57 -2.25 13.26 10.30
C ILE A 57 -3.67 13.17 9.74
N GLN A 58 -4.36 14.31 9.78
CA GLN A 58 -5.73 14.43 9.24
C GLN A 58 -5.74 14.24 7.72
N PRO A 59 -6.81 13.65 7.16
CA PRO A 59 -7.04 13.50 5.72
C PRO A 59 -6.77 14.74 4.89
N THR A 60 -7.06 15.92 5.44
CA THR A 60 -6.91 17.21 4.78
C THR A 60 -5.48 17.51 4.34
N TYR A 61 -4.49 17.02 5.08
CA TYR A 61 -3.05 17.25 4.83
C TYR A 61 -2.38 16.17 3.97
N LEU A 62 -3.14 15.16 3.54
CA LEU A 62 -2.63 14.07 2.72
C LEU A 62 -2.70 14.45 1.24
N ALA A 63 -1.69 14.09 0.45
CA ALA A 63 -1.86 14.05 -1.00
C ALA A 63 -2.38 12.65 -1.39
N LEU A 64 -3.42 12.62 -2.22
CA LEU A 64 -4.16 11.41 -2.56
C LEU A 64 -4.07 11.19 -4.08
N TYR A 65 -3.80 9.97 -4.50
CA TYR A 65 -3.67 9.58 -5.91
C TYR A 65 -4.43 8.29 -6.21
N GLY A 66 -4.81 8.10 -7.47
CA GLY A 66 -5.56 6.93 -7.92
C GLY A 66 -7.03 6.98 -7.52
N GLU A 67 -7.63 5.82 -7.26
CA GLU A 67 -9.06 5.67 -6.94
C GLU A 67 -9.35 5.93 -5.46
N ILE A 68 -8.87 7.06 -4.96
CA ILE A 68 -9.03 7.50 -3.57
C ILE A 68 -9.92 8.73 -3.53
N GLN A 69 -10.96 8.69 -2.71
CA GLN A 69 -11.93 9.78 -2.58
C GLN A 69 -11.79 10.44 -1.22
N ARG A 70 -11.62 11.76 -1.20
CA ARG A 70 -11.77 12.54 0.04
C ARG A 70 -13.25 12.69 0.37
N ARG A 71 -13.63 12.40 1.61
CA ARG A 71 -14.97 12.60 2.19
C ARG A 71 -14.85 13.46 3.44
N GLU A 72 -15.99 13.92 3.96
CA GLU A 72 -16.02 14.76 5.17
C GLU A 72 -15.43 14.05 6.40
N ASP A 73 -15.65 12.74 6.47
CA ASP A 73 -15.28 11.87 7.59
C ASP A 73 -13.96 11.12 7.40
N GLY A 74 -13.29 11.28 6.25
CA GLY A 74 -12.06 10.55 5.98
C GLY A 74 -11.62 10.47 4.52
N VAL A 75 -10.76 9.49 4.27
CA VAL A 75 -10.35 9.06 2.93
C VAL A 75 -10.99 7.71 2.64
N TYR A 76 -11.85 7.68 1.63
CA TYR A 76 -12.54 6.47 1.20
C TYR A 76 -11.79 5.77 0.06
N ILE A 77 -11.64 4.45 0.19
CA ILE A 77 -11.03 3.56 -0.78
C ILE A 77 -11.98 2.38 -0.95
N LYS A 78 -12.38 2.10 -2.20
CA LYS A 78 -13.32 1.04 -2.51
C LYS A 78 -12.62 -0.32 -2.43
N LYS A 79 -13.33 -1.35 -1.98
CA LYS A 79 -12.85 -2.73 -2.09
C LYS A 79 -12.39 -3.05 -3.52
N GLY A 80 -11.22 -3.66 -3.65
CA GLY A 80 -10.64 -4.05 -4.93
C GLY A 80 -10.00 -2.90 -5.72
N SER A 81 -10.07 -1.66 -5.22
CA SER A 81 -9.42 -0.52 -5.87
C SER A 81 -8.06 -0.21 -5.23
N GLY A 82 -7.31 0.68 -5.88
CA GLY A 82 -5.97 1.07 -5.45
C GLY A 82 -5.71 2.57 -5.52
N GLY A 83 -4.68 2.99 -4.82
CA GLY A 83 -4.24 4.37 -4.80
C GLY A 83 -3.00 4.60 -3.95
N ALA A 84 -2.61 5.87 -3.82
CA ALA A 84 -1.52 6.28 -2.95
C ALA A 84 -1.96 7.37 -1.99
N VAL A 85 -1.59 7.21 -0.73
CA VAL A 85 -1.69 8.23 0.30
C VAL A 85 -0.27 8.70 0.61
N VAL A 86 0.00 9.99 0.42
CA VAL A 86 1.32 10.57 0.64
C VAL A 86 1.27 11.52 1.82
N VAL A 87 2.17 11.28 2.78
CA VAL A 87 2.37 12.11 3.97
C VAL A 87 3.63 12.95 3.77
N GLN A 88 3.51 14.27 3.94
CA GLN A 88 4.63 15.20 3.96
C GLN A 88 4.38 16.35 4.95
N PRO A 89 5.33 16.71 5.82
CA PRO A 89 6.60 16.02 6.10
C PRO A 89 6.37 14.75 6.94
N ALA A 90 7.17 13.71 6.72
CA ALA A 90 7.07 12.44 7.47
C ALA A 90 8.29 12.16 8.38
N GLY A 91 9.30 13.03 8.37
CA GLY A 91 10.46 12.95 9.25
C GLY A 91 11.19 11.59 9.18
N SER A 92 11.78 11.18 10.30
CA SER A 92 12.56 9.93 10.43
C SER A 92 11.71 8.69 10.74
N ALA A 93 10.38 8.77 10.69
CA ALA A 93 9.46 7.72 11.12
C ALA A 93 9.80 6.33 10.54
N GLY A 94 9.71 5.28 11.36
CA GLY A 94 9.99 3.90 10.94
C GLY A 94 8.73 3.12 10.52
N ARG A 95 7.55 3.61 10.88
CA ARG A 95 6.25 2.97 10.67
C ARG A 95 5.17 4.01 10.43
N VAL A 96 4.08 3.57 9.81
CA VAL A 96 2.82 4.31 9.77
C VAL A 96 1.67 3.35 10.07
N ALA A 97 0.57 3.87 10.60
CA ALA A 97 -0.67 3.14 10.77
C ALA A 97 -1.81 3.85 10.02
N LEU A 98 -2.50 3.12 9.16
CA LEU A 98 -3.73 3.60 8.52
C LEU A 98 -4.88 3.24 9.45
N VAL A 99 -5.49 4.24 10.08
CA VAL A 99 -6.59 4.03 11.03
C VAL A 99 -7.91 4.15 10.27
N SER A 100 -8.56 3.01 10.04
CA SER A 100 -9.87 2.96 9.41
C SER A 100 -11.00 2.75 10.42
N ASP A 101 -12.23 2.81 9.94
CA ASP A 101 -13.45 2.45 10.66
C ASP A 101 -13.51 0.96 11.07
N LYS A 102 -12.79 0.08 10.37
CA LYS A 102 -12.82 -1.38 10.59
C LYS A 102 -11.55 -1.94 11.23
N HIS A 103 -10.39 -1.43 10.83
CA HIS A 103 -9.10 -1.99 11.21
C HIS A 103 -7.97 -0.94 11.23
N ILE A 104 -6.89 -1.24 11.96
CA ILE A 104 -5.68 -0.43 11.97
C ILE A 104 -4.59 -1.19 11.21
N TYR A 105 -4.21 -0.70 10.04
CA TYR A 105 -3.15 -1.31 9.23
C TYR A 105 -1.81 -0.68 9.56
N THR A 106 -0.99 -1.38 10.35
CA THR A 106 0.37 -0.92 10.67
C THR A 106 1.35 -1.45 9.63
N VAL A 107 2.08 -0.55 8.97
CA VAL A 107 3.08 -0.89 7.95
C VAL A 107 4.42 -0.26 8.28
N LYS A 108 5.49 -1.04 8.11
CA LYS A 108 6.87 -0.55 8.24
C LYS A 108 7.23 0.27 7.00
N ILE A 109 7.86 1.42 7.20
CA ILE A 109 8.34 2.25 6.09
C ILE A 109 9.59 1.60 5.51
N GLY A 110 9.51 1.16 4.26
CA GLY A 110 10.64 0.68 3.47
C GLY A 110 11.58 1.81 3.04
N LYS A 111 12.87 1.49 2.83
CA LYS A 111 13.86 2.46 2.32
C LYS A 111 13.66 2.84 0.86
N ARG A 112 13.02 1.96 0.09
CA ARG A 112 12.73 2.09 -1.34
C ARG A 112 11.41 1.39 -1.63
N GLY A 113 10.72 1.84 -2.65
CA GLY A 113 9.50 1.25 -3.16
C GLY A 113 9.07 1.98 -4.43
N SER A 114 7.96 1.53 -5.00
CA SER A 114 7.32 2.15 -6.14
C SER A 114 5.83 1.99 -5.95
N CYS A 115 5.04 3.02 -6.21
CA CYS A 115 3.59 2.92 -6.22
C CYS A 115 3.08 3.23 -7.63
N PRO A 116 2.33 2.32 -8.28
CA PRO A 116 1.82 2.55 -9.63
C PRO A 116 0.91 3.79 -9.71
N HIS A 117 0.26 4.16 -8.60
CA HIS A 117 -0.70 5.25 -8.56
C HIS A 117 -0.09 6.66 -8.47
N VAL A 118 1.19 6.78 -8.12
CA VAL A 118 1.87 8.10 -8.01
C VAL A 118 2.37 8.61 -9.38
N ARG A 119 2.35 7.76 -10.42
CA ARG A 119 2.88 8.09 -11.77
C ARG A 119 1.83 8.18 -12.87
N SER A 120 0.54 8.17 -12.57
CA SER A 120 -0.47 8.41 -13.61
C SER A 120 -0.74 9.90 -13.77
N ILE A 121 -0.15 10.42 -14.86
CA ILE A 121 -0.39 11.69 -15.58
C ILE A 121 0.30 12.92 -14.98
#